data_AF-A0A0A1VKG1-F1
#
_entry.id   AF-A0A0A1VKG1-F1
#
_cell.length_a   1.000
_cell.length_b   1.000
_cell.length_c   1.000
_cell.angle_alpha   90.00
_cell.angle_beta   90.00
_cell.angle_gamma   90.00
#
_symmetry.space_group_name_H-M   'P 1'
#
loop_
_entity.id
_entity.type
_entity.pdbx_description
1 polymer ?
#
loop_
_entity_poly.entity_id
_entity_poly.type
_entity_poly.pdbx_seq_one_letter_code
_entity_poly.pdbx_strand_id
1 'polypeptide(L)'
;MTADLFGLEQQTPRTNSRPEAAALVEVLKALRTHPAVAWAERMNTGAAKVGNRFIRFGWPGCPDVLGQLKDGRFLAVEVKAQAGRLRPEQALFLERKRLKPPGFA
;
A
#
# COMPACT_ATOMS: atom_id res chain seq x y z
N MET A 1 -15.32 11.28 -23.84
CA MET A 1 -13.95 11.68 -23.47
C MET A 1 -13.87 13.17 -23.64
N THR A 2 -13.51 13.90 -22.59
CA THR A 2 -13.36 15.37 -22.62
C THR A 2 -11.89 15.68 -22.87
N ALA A 3 -11.61 16.33 -24.01
CA ALA A 3 -10.27 16.88 -24.26
C ALA A 3 -10.11 18.18 -23.48
N ASP A 4 -8.93 18.44 -22.93
CA ASP A 4 -8.63 19.72 -22.30
C ASP A 4 -8.42 20.84 -23.35
N LEU A 5 -8.13 22.05 -22.87
CA LEU A 5 -7.86 23.22 -23.70
C LEU A 5 -6.73 23.00 -24.72
N PHE A 6 -5.85 22.02 -24.50
CA PHE A 6 -4.73 21.65 -25.37
C PHE A 6 -5.00 20.40 -26.22
N GLY A 7 -6.22 19.87 -26.21
CA GLY A 7 -6.58 18.67 -26.96
C GLY A 7 -6.03 17.38 -26.34
N LEU A 8 -5.50 17.42 -25.12
CA LEU A 8 -5.04 16.24 -24.41
C LEU A 8 -6.24 15.54 -23.76
N GLU A 9 -6.26 14.21 -23.83
CA GLU A 9 -7.31 13.43 -23.15
C GLU A 9 -7.22 13.64 -21.64
N GLN A 10 -8.24 14.25 -21.05
CA GLN A 10 -8.34 14.33 -19.60
C GLN A 10 -8.69 12.95 -19.05
N GLN A 11 -7.75 12.36 -18.31
CA GLN A 11 -8.06 11.18 -17.53
C GLN A 11 -9.08 11.52 -16.45
N THR A 12 -10.22 10.84 -16.47
CA THR A 12 -11.26 11.02 -15.46
C THR A 12 -10.68 10.69 -14.08
N PRO A 13 -10.89 11.53 -13.04
CA PRO A 13 -10.44 11.23 -11.69
C PRO A 13 -10.96 9.86 -11.25
N ARG A 14 -10.06 8.98 -10.80
CA ARG A 14 -10.45 7.65 -10.33
C ARG A 14 -11.25 7.78 -9.04
N THR A 15 -12.50 7.33 -9.04
CA THR A 15 -13.30 7.22 -7.82
C THR A 15 -13.02 5.88 -7.12
N ASN A 16 -12.54 5.93 -5.87
CA ASN A 16 -12.32 4.72 -5.07
C ASN A 16 -13.66 4.26 -4.46
N SER A 17 -14.51 3.61 -5.25
CA SER A 17 -15.79 3.07 -4.77
C SER A 17 -15.65 1.92 -3.76
N ARG A 18 -14.45 1.34 -3.63
CA ARG A 18 -14.17 0.26 -2.68
C ARG A 18 -13.69 0.83 -1.34
N PRO A 19 -14.33 0.47 -0.20
CA PRO A 19 -13.98 0.99 1.11
C PRO A 19 -12.51 0.79 1.50
N GLU A 20 -11.91 -0.35 1.16
CA GLU A 20 -10.49 -0.63 1.46
C GLU A 20 -9.54 0.27 0.67
N ALA A 21 -9.89 0.60 -0.58
CA ALA A 21 -9.09 1.52 -1.39
C ALA A 21 -9.19 2.97 -0.87
N ALA A 22 -10.36 3.39 -0.39
CA ALA A 22 -10.52 4.67 0.27
C ALA A 22 -9.72 4.74 1.58
N ALA A 23 -9.80 3.70 2.40
CA ALA A 23 -9.01 3.59 3.63
C ALA A 23 -7.49 3.65 3.35
N LEU A 24 -7.01 2.98 2.31
CA LEU A 24 -5.60 2.99 1.94
C LEU A 24 -5.10 4.40 1.59
N VAL A 25 -5.92 5.20 0.89
CA VAL A 25 -5.57 6.58 0.57
C VAL A 25 -5.41 7.41 1.84
N GLU A 26 -6.34 7.31 2.78
CA GLU A 26 -6.28 8.06 4.04
C GLU A 26 -5.11 7.60 4.93
N VAL A 27 -4.82 6.30 4.97
CA VAL A 27 -3.64 5.76 5.65
C VAL A 27 -2.35 6.33 5.06
N LEU A 28 -2.21 6.35 3.73
CA LEU A 28 -1.02 6.90 3.08
C LEU A 28 -0.86 8.41 3.33
N LYS A 29 -1.96 9.18 3.32
CA LYS A 29 -1.93 10.61 3.68
C LYS A 29 -1.44 10.79 5.11
N ALA A 30 -1.98 10.03 6.06
CA ALA A 30 -1.59 10.11 7.46
C ALA A 30 -0.12 9.71 7.67
N LEU A 31 0.34 8.62 7.06
CA LEU A 31 1.72 8.15 7.20
C LEU A 31 2.73 9.14 6.61
N ARG A 32 2.43 9.74 5.45
CA ARG A 32 3.33 10.68 4.78
C ARG A 32 3.53 12.00 5.55
N THR A 33 2.60 12.36 6.42
CA THR A 33 2.69 13.57 7.26
C THR A 33 3.06 13.27 8.70
N HIS A 34 3.13 12.00 9.10
CA HIS A 34 3.39 11.62 10.47
C HIS A 34 4.85 11.90 10.87
N PRO A 35 5.12 12.61 11.98
CA PRO A 35 6.46 13.07 12.33
C PRO A 35 7.47 11.95 12.59
N ALA A 36 7.01 10.76 12.98
CA ALA A 36 7.87 9.58 13.19
C ALA A 36 8.18 8.77 11.92
N VAL A 37 7.49 9.01 10.82
CA VAL A 37 7.67 8.25 9.57
C VAL A 37 8.72 8.96 8.71
N ALA A 38 9.71 8.21 8.23
CA ALA A 38 10.71 8.72 7.30
C ALA A 38 10.20 8.67 5.86
N TRP A 39 9.59 7.55 5.48
CA TRP A 39 8.92 7.37 4.19
C TRP A 39 7.89 6.22 4.26
N ALA A 40 6.90 6.26 3.38
CA ALA A 40 5.87 5.23 3.24
C ALA A 40 5.37 5.16 1.79
N GLU A 41 5.35 3.96 1.21
CA GLU A 41 4.95 3.71 -0.17
C GLU A 41 3.94 2.59 -0.32
N ARG A 42 3.03 2.77 -1.28
CA ARG A 42 2.02 1.77 -1.64
C ARG A 42 2.67 0.64 -2.43
N MET A 43 2.39 -0.59 -2.02
CA MET A 43 2.78 -1.76 -2.78
C MET A 43 1.69 -2.15 -3.77
N ASN A 44 2.10 -2.44 -5.01
CA ASN A 44 1.22 -3.14 -5.95
C ASN A 44 1.33 -4.64 -5.68
N THR A 45 0.19 -5.29 -5.55
CA THR A 45 0.08 -6.74 -5.33
C THR A 45 -0.88 -7.36 -6.33
N GLY A 46 -0.80 -8.68 -6.49
CA GLY A 46 -1.63 -9.43 -7.42
C GLY A 46 -0.98 -9.57 -8.79
N ALA A 47 -1.80 -9.67 -9.84
CA ALA A 47 -1.29 -9.82 -11.20
C ALA A 47 -2.20 -9.11 -12.21
N ALA A 48 -1.61 -8.65 -13.30
CA ALA A 48 -2.34 -8.09 -14.43
C ALA A 48 -1.82 -8.68 -15.73
N LYS A 49 -2.71 -8.80 -16.71
CA LYS A 49 -2.33 -9.08 -18.10
C LYS A 49 -2.21 -7.76 -18.84
N VAL A 50 -1.03 -7.47 -19.40
CA VAL A 50 -0.74 -6.27 -20.19
C VAL A 50 -0.35 -6.72 -21.59
N GLY A 51 -1.25 -6.51 -22.55
CA GLY A 51 -1.15 -7.13 -23.88
C GLY A 51 -1.11 -8.66 -23.76
N ASN A 52 -0.06 -9.28 -24.29
CA ASN A 52 0.13 -10.73 -24.20
C ASN A 52 1.00 -11.19 -23.01
N ARG A 53 1.40 -10.28 -22.12
CA ARG A 53 2.26 -10.60 -20.96
C ARG A 53 1.43 -10.70 -19.68
N PHE A 54 1.71 -11.71 -18.87
CA PHE A 54 1.22 -11.82 -17.51
C PHE A 54 2.27 -11.29 -16.55
N ILE A 55 1.93 -10.26 -15.78
CA ILE A 55 2.84 -9.58 -14.84
C ILE A 55 2.30 -9.81 -13.43
N ARG A 56 3.13 -10.37 -12.55
CA ARG A 56 2.84 -10.50 -11.12
C ARG A 56 3.55 -9.39 -10.37
N PHE A 57 2.83 -8.71 -9.49
CA PHE A 57 3.34 -7.63 -8.65
C PHE A 57 3.45 -8.10 -7.20
N GLY A 58 4.53 -7.69 -6.55
CA GLY A 58 4.82 -8.05 -5.16
C GLY A 58 4.92 -9.56 -4.96
N TRP A 59 4.55 -10.00 -3.75
CA TRP A 59 4.58 -11.40 -3.33
C TRP A 59 3.36 -11.72 -2.45
N PRO A 60 2.98 -13.00 -2.28
CA PRO A 60 1.93 -13.39 -1.34
C PRO A 60 2.25 -12.90 0.08
N GLY A 61 1.31 -12.17 0.69
CA GLY A 61 1.50 -11.59 2.02
C GLY A 61 2.26 -10.25 2.04
N CYS A 62 2.60 -9.69 0.88
CA CYS A 62 3.14 -8.33 0.79
C CYS A 62 2.12 -7.32 1.39
N PRO A 63 2.51 -6.52 2.40
CA PRO A 63 1.64 -5.50 2.96
C PRO A 63 1.25 -4.43 1.95
N ASP A 64 0.08 -3.83 2.12
CA ASP A 64 -0.39 -2.73 1.24
C ASP A 64 0.55 -1.51 1.25
N VAL A 65 1.22 -1.25 2.38
CA VAL A 65 2.18 -0.16 2.54
C VAL A 65 3.45 -0.66 3.21
N LEU A 66 4.60 -0.29 2.63
CA LEU A 66 5.92 -0.45 3.22
C LEU A 66 6.55 0.90 3.52
N GLY A 67 7.38 0.96 4.55
CA GLY A 67 8.00 2.21 4.98
C GLY A 67 9.17 2.02 5.93
N GLN A 68 9.64 3.13 6.45
CA GLN A 68 10.61 3.18 7.54
C GLN A 68 10.27 4.32 8.50
N LEU A 69 10.46 4.08 9.79
CA LEU A 69 10.43 5.12 10.81
C LEU A 69 11.75 5.89 10.84
N LYS A 70 11.75 7.11 11.38
CA LYS A 70 12.95 7.95 11.47
C LYS A 70 14.04 7.36 12.37
N ASP A 71 13.70 6.44 13.26
CA ASP A 71 14.65 5.68 14.09
C ASP A 71 15.18 4.41 13.39
N GLY A 72 14.90 4.23 12.10
CA GLY A 72 15.40 3.13 11.29
C GLY A 72 14.55 1.86 11.32
N ARG A 73 13.54 1.77 12.21
CA ARG A 73 12.65 0.60 12.26
C ARG A 73 11.82 0.47 10.98
N PHE A 74 11.65 -0.76 10.54
CA PHE A 74 10.82 -1.10 9.37
C PHE A 74 9.33 -0.89 9.67
N LEU A 75 8.61 -0.25 8.75
CA LEU A 75 7.16 -0.05 8.82
C LEU A 75 6.48 -0.95 7.78
N ALA A 76 5.47 -1.70 8.22
CA ALA A 76 4.58 -2.47 7.35
C ALA A 76 3.14 -2.27 7.82
N VAL A 77 2.26 -1.88 6.89
CA VAL A 77 0.84 -1.64 7.19
C VAL A 77 0.00 -2.41 6.17
N GLU A 78 -0.90 -3.23 6.70
CA GLU A 78 -1.97 -3.87 5.93
C GLU A 78 -3.27 -3.12 6.22
N VAL A 79 -3.96 -2.70 5.16
CA VAL A 79 -5.18 -1.91 5.25
C VAL A 79 -6.37 -2.81 4.98
N LYS A 80 -7.37 -2.72 5.85
CA LYS A 80 -8.62 -3.46 5.70
C LYS A 80 -9.80 -2.51 5.85
N ALA A 81 -10.85 -2.74 5.06
CA ALA A 81 -12.15 -2.16 5.38
C ALA A 81 -12.67 -2.72 6.70
N GLN A 82 -13.72 -2.12 7.27
CA GLN A 82 -14.27 -2.56 8.56
C GLN A 82 -14.71 -4.04 8.59
N ALA A 83 -15.20 -4.57 7.47
CA ALA A 83 -15.53 -5.99 7.31
C ALA A 83 -14.39 -6.82 6.68
N GLY A 84 -13.25 -6.20 6.38
CA GLY A 84 -12.09 -6.83 5.76
C GLY A 84 -11.40 -7.79 6.73
N ARG A 85 -10.92 -8.91 6.19
CA ARG A 85 -10.22 -9.95 6.97
C ARG A 85 -8.78 -10.10 6.50
N LEU A 86 -7.89 -10.32 7.46
CA LEU A 86 -6.48 -10.58 7.20
C LEU A 86 -6.32 -11.99 6.64
N ARG A 87 -5.55 -12.14 5.55
CA ARG A 87 -5.22 -13.48 5.02
C ARG A 87 -4.09 -14.11 5.83
N PRO A 88 -4.00 -15.45 5.92
CA PRO A 88 -2.97 -16.12 6.71
C PRO A 88 -1.55 -15.69 6.40
N GLU A 89 -1.21 -15.53 5.12
CA GLU A 89 0.12 -15.10 4.68
C GLU A 89 0.47 -13.67 5.09
N GLN A 90 -0.54 -12.79 5.24
CA GLN A 90 -0.36 -11.43 5.73
C GLN A 90 -0.15 -11.42 7.24
N ALA A 91 -0.89 -12.24 7.97
CA ALA A 91 -0.72 -12.42 9.41
C ALA A 91 0.71 -12.88 9.74
N LEU A 92 1.19 -13.91 9.03
CA LEU A 92 2.56 -14.43 9.18
C LEU A 92 3.64 -13.37 8.91
N PHE A 93 3.45 -12.54 7.89
CA PHE A 93 4.41 -11.46 7.60
C PHE A 93 4.44 -10.43 8.73
N LEU A 94 3.27 -9.95 9.16
CA LEU A 94 3.17 -8.93 10.21
C LEU A 94 3.70 -9.43 11.56
N GLU A 95 3.47 -10.69 11.90
CA GLU A 95 4.02 -11.32 13.10
C GLU A 95 5.55 -11.29 13.11
N ARG A 96 6.19 -11.67 12.01
CA ARG A 96 7.66 -11.62 11.87
C ARG A 96 8.25 -10.22 12.06
N LYS A 97 7.50 -9.16 11.77
CA LYS A 97 7.94 -7.76 11.91
C LYS A 97 7.73 -7.19 13.31
N ARG A 98 6.87 -7.79 14.12
CA ARG A 98 6.68 -7.43 15.53
C ARG A 98 7.80 -7.95 16.43
N LEU A 99 8.61 -8.89 15.93
CA LEU A 99 9.79 -9.36 16.63
C LEU A 99 10.84 -8.25 16.64
N LYS A 100 11.21 -7.80 17.85
CA LYS A 100 12.28 -6.83 18.08
C LYS A 100 13.58 -7.40 17.50
N PRO A 101 14.27 -6.70 16.57
CA PRO A 101 15.58 -7.16 16.13
C PRO A 101 16.54 -7.18 17.33
N PRO A 102 17.31 -8.26 17.54
CA PRO A 102 18.31 -8.29 18.59
C PRO A 102 19.33 -7.16 18.35
N GLY A 103 19.61 -6.34 19.38
CA GLY A 103 20.66 -5.31 19.33
C GLY A 103 20.22 -3.85 19.28
N PHE A 104 18.92 -3.54 19.22
CA PHE A 104 18.43 -2.17 19.46
C PHE A 104 17.97 -2.06 20.93
N ALA A 105 18.83 -1.53 21.81
CA ALA A 105 18.51 -1.18 23.19
C ALA A 105 17.69 0.11 23.23
#